data_AF-A0A2T5NQ61-F1
#
_entry.id   AF-A0A2T5NQ61-F1
#
_cell.length_a   1.000
_cell.length_b   1.000
_cell.length_c   1.000
_cell.angle_alpha   90.00
_cell.angle_beta   90.00
_cell.angle_gamma   90.00
#
_symmetry.space_group_name_H-M   'P 1'
#
loop_
_entity.id
_entity.type
_entity.pdbx_description
1 polymer ?
#
loop_
_entity_poly.entity_id
_entity_poly.type
_entity_poly.pdbx_seq_one_letter_code
_entity_poly.pdbx_strand_id
1 'polypeptide(L)'
;VSAYQNHGLIAEAQAAVNAQPKTATLDSALRLQRLLEKLETRQQLGAPWSARFGLNRDAALLERLRPHYARAIGQALIVPARGRWAQQLQALNQAPSAELAADPARTEQGYQALKAYLTLDQPARAEPAFLAAQLTAPANTARADFSPPLLRAMAQFYAERLAGQPTWRIPADAALAGAIRQTLIGQLGRQQADDTRYQQILAEAEAKHPPQTLAVLLPGQDLRGLWRSESSLPGVFTRKAWDEHLRAAFANAHRRQGSAGDWVLGAGEAGQGSAGKALEAALRQRYFADYARAWQQFLNAVSWQTEAKLAANAQQLQVYADPQRSPLRALMALVRDNARAGERVDSLGANLVDKAQALLGKADASAPQLEGATGKQEAAPLAQSFGPLLRLLEERQDGSALSLQRYLERVAATRLKLQQVAAAPDPDAAARALAQAVFQGKGGELAESRDYAAQLAASLGEDWQGLGRHLFLQPLDQSWHTLLQPAVASLNQLWDQSIVRPWQASFAGRYPFHRSDADASLPELGRFLHPGDGLVQQFVRQQLGGVLEQQGDQWSPDPAAAQALRFDLNFLNELNRLSRLSSLLYAQGDAGIRFELKPTATIGLEKTLLQLDQH
;
A
#
# COMPACT_ATOMS: atom_id res chain seq x y z
N VAL A 1 -17.68 -9.45 79.09
CA VAL A 1 -17.49 -8.77 77.77
C VAL A 1 -16.97 -9.73 76.69
N SER A 2 -15.93 -10.53 76.97
CA SER A 2 -15.37 -11.53 76.03
C SER A 2 -16.37 -12.58 75.55
N ALA A 3 -17.13 -13.19 76.47
CA ALA A 3 -18.17 -14.16 76.14
C ALA A 3 -19.29 -13.55 75.28
N TYR A 4 -19.70 -12.31 75.55
CA TYR A 4 -20.79 -11.62 74.82
C TYR A 4 -20.42 -11.30 73.36
N GLN A 5 -19.19 -10.82 73.10
CA GLN A 5 -18.76 -10.52 71.73
C GLN A 5 -18.49 -11.77 70.89
N ASN A 6 -17.94 -12.84 71.51
CA ASN A 6 -17.81 -14.13 70.84
C ASN A 6 -19.17 -14.78 70.59
N HIS A 7 -20.11 -14.68 71.53
CA HIS A 7 -21.49 -15.14 71.34
C HIS A 7 -22.19 -14.37 70.21
N GLY A 8 -21.99 -13.06 70.11
CA GLY A 8 -22.51 -12.24 69.01
C GLY A 8 -21.99 -12.66 67.64
N LEU A 9 -20.68 -12.91 67.50
CA LEU A 9 -20.09 -13.40 66.24
C LEU A 9 -20.52 -14.82 65.89
N ILE A 10 -20.65 -15.71 66.87
CA ILE A 10 -21.15 -17.07 66.67
C ILE A 10 -22.62 -17.03 66.23
N ALA A 11 -23.43 -16.17 66.85
CA ALA A 11 -24.82 -15.97 66.47
C ALA A 11 -24.96 -15.34 65.07
N GLU A 12 -24.10 -14.38 64.72
CA GLU A 12 -24.03 -13.76 63.38
C GLU A 12 -23.64 -14.80 62.31
N ALA A 13 -22.64 -15.64 62.59
CA ALA A 13 -22.21 -16.73 61.73
C ALA A 13 -23.31 -17.81 61.57
N GLN A 14 -23.98 -18.20 62.65
CA GLN A 14 -25.10 -19.14 62.60
C GLN A 14 -26.31 -18.55 61.87
N ALA A 15 -26.62 -17.27 62.08
CA ALA A 15 -27.69 -16.59 61.35
C ALA A 15 -27.38 -16.53 59.85
N ALA A 16 -26.14 -16.22 59.46
CA ALA A 16 -25.73 -16.19 58.06
C ALA A 16 -25.81 -17.57 57.38
N VAL A 17 -25.46 -18.64 58.10
CA VAL A 17 -25.59 -20.03 57.62
C VAL A 17 -27.05 -20.48 57.56
N ASN A 18 -27.84 -20.22 58.60
CA ASN A 18 -29.25 -20.61 58.67
C ASN A 18 -30.14 -19.84 57.69
N ALA A 19 -29.77 -18.59 57.38
CA ALA A 19 -30.45 -17.76 56.39
C ALA A 19 -30.08 -18.12 54.93
N GLN A 20 -29.24 -19.13 54.68
CA GLN A 20 -28.92 -19.56 53.32
C GLN A 20 -30.18 -20.14 52.66
N PRO A 21 -30.70 -19.53 51.58
CA PRO A 21 -31.77 -20.13 50.79
C PRO A 21 -31.29 -21.45 50.17
N LYS A 22 -32.24 -22.34 49.82
CA LYS A 22 -31.94 -23.60 49.10
C LYS A 22 -31.13 -23.36 47.82
N THR A 23 -31.33 -22.20 47.19
CA THR A 23 -30.55 -21.65 46.07
C THR A 23 -29.83 -20.39 46.52
N ALA A 24 -28.52 -20.47 46.76
CA ALA A 24 -27.74 -19.34 47.26
C ALA A 24 -27.68 -18.17 46.27
N THR A 25 -27.83 -16.95 46.79
CA THR A 25 -27.80 -15.69 46.02
C THR A 25 -26.48 -14.94 46.25
N LEU A 26 -26.18 -13.95 45.39
CA LEU A 26 -25.04 -13.04 45.57
C LEU A 26 -25.10 -12.31 46.93
N ASP A 27 -26.28 -11.94 47.43
CA ASP A 27 -26.43 -11.34 48.77
C ASP A 27 -26.00 -12.29 49.89
N SER A 28 -26.34 -13.57 49.78
CA SER A 28 -25.93 -14.58 50.76
C SER A 28 -24.42 -14.80 50.73
N ALA A 29 -23.80 -14.78 49.54
CA ALA A 29 -22.37 -14.86 49.36
C ALA A 29 -21.65 -13.62 49.93
N LEU A 30 -22.18 -12.42 49.68
CA LEU A 30 -21.60 -11.16 50.18
C LEU A 30 -21.64 -11.07 51.71
N ARG A 31 -22.75 -11.49 52.35
CA ARG A 31 -22.83 -11.54 53.82
C ARG A 31 -21.75 -12.45 54.41
N LEU A 32 -21.57 -13.63 53.82
CA LEU A 32 -20.53 -14.58 54.26
C LEU A 32 -19.11 -14.06 53.98
N GLN A 33 -18.89 -13.39 52.85
CA GLN A 33 -17.61 -12.76 52.52
C GLN A 33 -17.23 -11.71 53.57
N ARG A 34 -18.14 -10.79 53.92
CA ARG A 34 -17.87 -9.76 54.94
C ARG A 34 -17.52 -10.36 56.30
N LEU A 35 -18.17 -11.47 56.67
CA LEU A 35 -17.83 -12.21 57.90
C LEU A 35 -16.44 -12.85 57.81
N LEU A 36 -16.09 -13.46 56.68
CA LEU A 36 -14.75 -14.01 56.46
C LEU A 36 -13.68 -12.92 56.50
N GLU A 37 -13.87 -11.80 55.80
CA GLU A 37 -12.94 -10.65 55.82
C GLU A 37 -12.71 -10.13 57.25
N LYS A 38 -13.79 -9.98 58.03
CA LYS A 38 -13.74 -9.54 59.42
C LYS A 38 -12.95 -10.51 60.31
N LEU A 39 -13.14 -11.82 60.12
CA LEU A 39 -12.45 -12.87 60.89
C LEU A 39 -10.98 -13.02 60.45
N GLU A 40 -10.67 -12.97 59.17
CA GLU A 40 -9.31 -13.02 58.63
C GLU A 40 -8.49 -11.80 59.07
N THR A 41 -9.08 -10.60 59.04
CA THR A 41 -8.45 -9.37 59.57
C THR A 41 -8.08 -9.52 61.05
N ARG A 42 -8.99 -10.10 61.85
CA ARG A 42 -8.74 -10.38 63.28
C ARG A 42 -7.69 -11.45 63.51
N GLN A 43 -7.54 -12.40 62.59
CA GLN A 43 -6.48 -13.40 62.65
C GLN A 43 -5.10 -12.77 62.38
N GLN A 44 -5.02 -11.82 61.45
CA GLN A 44 -3.76 -11.17 61.05
C GLN A 44 -3.32 -10.04 62.01
N LEU A 45 -4.23 -9.11 62.35
CA LEU A 45 -3.94 -7.95 63.22
C LEU A 45 -4.16 -8.25 64.71
N GLY A 46 -4.68 -9.44 65.00
CA GLY A 46 -5.01 -9.92 66.34
C GLY A 46 -6.44 -9.53 66.76
N ALA A 47 -7.13 -10.47 67.41
CA ALA A 47 -8.48 -10.25 67.93
C ALA A 47 -8.50 -9.07 68.91
N PRO A 48 -9.60 -8.30 69.00
CA PRO A 48 -9.69 -7.20 69.96
C PRO A 48 -9.42 -7.72 71.38
N TRP A 49 -8.77 -6.90 72.22
CA TRP A 49 -8.45 -7.18 73.62
C TRP A 49 -9.60 -7.83 74.40
N SER A 50 -10.83 -7.38 74.15
CA SER A 50 -12.05 -7.95 74.71
C SER A 50 -12.28 -9.42 74.36
N ALA A 51 -11.67 -9.99 73.33
CA ALA A 51 -11.80 -11.38 72.89
C ALA A 51 -10.53 -12.24 73.14
N ARG A 52 -9.45 -11.68 73.73
CA ARG A 52 -8.11 -12.32 73.83
C ARG A 52 -7.90 -13.32 74.99
N PHE A 53 -8.88 -13.51 75.87
CA PHE A 53 -8.76 -14.39 77.05
C PHE A 53 -9.12 -15.86 76.77
N GLY A 54 -8.45 -16.53 75.81
CA GLY A 54 -8.61 -17.97 75.56
C GLY A 54 -9.96 -18.42 74.97
N LEU A 55 -10.89 -17.49 74.74
CA LEU A 55 -12.22 -17.76 74.20
C LEU A 55 -12.34 -17.47 72.69
N ASN A 56 -11.24 -17.11 72.02
CA ASN A 56 -11.26 -16.79 70.59
C ASN A 56 -11.67 -18.01 69.75
N ARG A 57 -12.75 -17.86 68.97
CA ARG A 57 -13.25 -18.90 68.05
C ARG A 57 -13.05 -18.53 66.58
N ASP A 58 -12.32 -17.47 66.26
CA ASP A 58 -12.15 -16.94 64.90
C ASP A 58 -11.66 -18.03 63.92
N ALA A 59 -10.63 -18.80 64.27
CA ALA A 59 -10.12 -19.89 63.43
C ALA A 59 -11.14 -21.01 63.20
N ALA A 60 -11.88 -21.42 64.25
CA ALA A 60 -12.93 -22.42 64.15
C ALA A 60 -14.13 -21.94 63.32
N LEU A 61 -14.46 -20.64 63.41
CA LEU A 61 -15.50 -20.01 62.60
C LEU A 61 -15.07 -19.88 61.14
N LEU A 62 -13.82 -19.54 60.85
CA LEU A 62 -13.26 -19.49 59.49
C LEU A 62 -13.36 -20.87 58.82
N GLU A 63 -12.89 -21.92 59.48
CA GLU A 63 -12.98 -23.31 59.00
C GLU A 63 -14.44 -23.71 58.73
N ARG A 64 -15.38 -23.30 59.59
CA ARG A 64 -16.80 -23.61 59.42
C ARG A 64 -17.47 -22.81 58.30
N LEU A 65 -17.12 -21.53 58.12
CA LEU A 65 -17.78 -20.63 57.17
C LEU A 65 -17.27 -20.78 55.74
N ARG A 66 -16.01 -21.17 55.54
CA ARG A 66 -15.39 -21.33 54.20
C ARG A 66 -16.20 -22.24 53.26
N PRO A 67 -16.66 -23.44 53.66
CA PRO A 67 -17.49 -24.29 52.78
C PRO A 67 -18.84 -23.66 52.44
N HIS A 68 -19.47 -22.94 53.38
CA HIS A 68 -20.74 -22.26 53.15
C HIS A 68 -20.59 -21.07 52.19
N TYR A 69 -19.50 -20.31 52.32
CA TYR A 69 -19.15 -19.25 51.39
C TYR A 69 -18.88 -19.81 49.99
N ALA A 70 -18.01 -20.83 49.87
CA ALA A 70 -17.67 -21.46 48.61
C ALA A 70 -18.90 -21.99 47.87
N ARG A 71 -19.85 -22.60 48.59
CA ARG A 71 -21.13 -23.02 48.04
C ARG A 71 -21.97 -21.83 47.56
N ALA A 72 -22.03 -20.76 48.35
CA ALA A 72 -22.82 -19.57 48.01
C ALA A 72 -22.30 -18.83 46.78
N ILE A 73 -21.00 -18.47 46.77
CA ILE A 73 -20.37 -17.81 45.61
C ILE A 73 -20.28 -18.77 44.40
N GLY A 74 -20.12 -20.07 44.68
CA GLY A 74 -20.16 -21.16 43.70
C GLY A 74 -21.44 -21.14 42.89
N GLN A 75 -22.59 -21.22 43.57
CA GLN A 75 -23.90 -21.24 42.92
C GLN A 75 -24.25 -19.89 42.27
N ALA A 76 -23.88 -18.78 42.90
CA ALA A 76 -24.30 -17.45 42.46
C ALA A 76 -23.48 -16.90 41.28
N LEU A 77 -22.18 -17.22 41.19
CA LEU A 77 -21.27 -16.61 40.21
C LEU A 77 -20.45 -17.64 39.41
N ILE A 78 -19.82 -18.60 40.09
CA ILE A 78 -18.79 -19.44 39.47
C ILE A 78 -19.38 -20.53 38.58
N VAL A 79 -20.43 -21.22 39.03
CA VAL A 79 -21.09 -22.28 38.26
C VAL A 79 -21.75 -21.72 36.98
N PRO A 80 -22.48 -20.59 37.01
CA PRO A 80 -22.99 -19.95 35.79
C PRO A 80 -21.88 -19.55 34.80
N ALA A 81 -20.79 -18.94 35.29
CA ALA A 81 -19.66 -18.56 34.44
C ALA A 81 -18.98 -19.78 33.81
N ARG A 82 -18.75 -20.83 34.61
CA ARG A 82 -18.19 -22.10 34.14
C ARG A 82 -19.08 -22.75 33.07
N GLY A 83 -20.40 -22.74 33.25
CA GLY A 83 -21.35 -23.26 32.27
C GLY A 83 -21.27 -22.53 30.93
N ARG A 84 -21.14 -21.20 30.96
CA ARG A 84 -20.94 -20.39 29.75
C ARG A 84 -19.60 -20.67 29.07
N TRP A 85 -18.51 -20.76 29.83
CA TRP A 85 -17.21 -21.17 29.25
C TRP A 85 -17.30 -22.55 28.61
N ALA A 86 -17.96 -23.52 29.25
CA ALA A 86 -18.16 -24.84 28.66
C ALA A 86 -18.94 -24.79 27.33
N GLN A 87 -20.01 -23.98 27.25
CA GLN A 87 -20.77 -23.78 26.02
C GLN A 87 -19.94 -23.08 24.93
N GLN A 88 -19.17 -22.06 25.29
CA GLN A 88 -18.27 -21.36 24.37
C GLN A 88 -17.19 -22.29 23.82
N LEU A 89 -16.61 -23.12 24.69
CA LEU A 89 -15.64 -24.14 24.32
C LEU A 89 -16.28 -25.17 23.38
N GLN A 90 -17.46 -25.69 23.69
CA GLN A 90 -18.17 -26.62 22.80
C GLN A 90 -18.46 -26.01 21.41
N ALA A 91 -18.89 -24.75 21.35
CA ALA A 91 -19.11 -24.05 20.09
C ALA A 91 -17.82 -23.88 19.28
N LEU A 92 -16.69 -23.64 19.96
CA LEU A 92 -15.37 -23.58 19.33
C LEU A 92 -14.95 -24.95 18.77
N ASN A 93 -15.29 -26.05 19.45
CA ASN A 93 -15.00 -27.41 18.97
C ASN A 93 -15.78 -27.78 17.71
N GLN A 94 -16.97 -27.21 17.53
CA GLN A 94 -17.87 -27.51 16.41
C GLN A 94 -17.65 -26.58 15.21
N ALA A 95 -16.86 -25.51 15.37
CA ALA A 95 -16.60 -24.55 14.31
C ALA A 95 -15.71 -25.15 13.21
N PRO A 96 -16.01 -24.92 11.92
CA PRO A 96 -15.14 -25.35 10.82
C PRO A 96 -13.76 -24.70 10.91
N SER A 97 -12.71 -25.47 10.58
CA SER A 97 -11.31 -24.99 10.62
C SER A 97 -11.05 -23.73 9.79
N ALA A 98 -11.81 -23.52 8.71
CA ALA A 98 -11.72 -22.35 7.86
C ALA A 98 -12.26 -21.07 8.53
N GLU A 99 -13.35 -21.18 9.30
CA GLU A 99 -13.90 -20.04 10.06
C GLU A 99 -12.94 -19.64 11.20
N LEU A 100 -12.37 -20.62 11.88
CA LEU A 100 -11.38 -20.40 12.95
C LEU A 100 -10.10 -19.71 12.44
N ALA A 101 -9.71 -19.98 11.19
CA ALA A 101 -8.57 -19.33 10.54
C ALA A 101 -8.87 -17.88 10.10
N ALA A 102 -10.14 -17.56 9.85
CA ALA A 102 -10.58 -16.22 9.41
C ALA A 102 -10.82 -15.26 10.59
N ASP A 103 -11.11 -15.77 11.80
CA ASP A 103 -11.42 -14.97 12.99
C ASP A 103 -10.46 -15.29 14.17
N PRO A 104 -9.30 -14.60 14.26
CA PRO A 104 -8.33 -14.83 15.32
C PRO A 104 -8.85 -14.43 16.72
N ALA A 105 -9.77 -13.46 16.80
CA ALA A 105 -10.33 -13.01 18.07
C ALA A 105 -11.16 -14.11 18.74
N ARG A 106 -11.90 -14.89 17.94
CA ARG A 106 -12.67 -16.04 18.43
C ARG A 106 -11.78 -17.14 19.02
N THR A 107 -10.63 -17.38 18.41
CA THR A 107 -9.65 -18.38 18.89
C THR A 107 -8.97 -17.92 20.18
N GLU A 108 -8.64 -16.64 20.31
CA GLU A 108 -8.11 -16.06 21.55
C GLU A 108 -9.12 -16.11 22.71
N GLN A 109 -10.39 -15.78 22.44
CA GLN A 109 -11.45 -15.90 23.43
C GLN A 109 -11.64 -17.34 23.90
N GLY A 110 -11.53 -18.32 22.99
CA GLY A 110 -11.56 -19.74 23.31
C GLY A 110 -10.41 -20.16 24.23
N TYR A 111 -9.20 -19.63 23.99
CA TYR A 111 -8.05 -19.85 24.84
C TYR A 111 -8.24 -19.30 26.26
N GLN A 112 -8.72 -18.05 26.39
CA GLN A 112 -8.99 -17.45 27.69
C GLN A 112 -10.07 -18.21 28.47
N ALA A 113 -11.13 -18.66 27.79
CA ALA A 113 -12.17 -19.49 28.39
C ALA A 113 -11.63 -20.84 28.87
N LEU A 114 -10.75 -21.50 28.08
CA LEU A 114 -10.10 -22.75 28.47
C LEU A 114 -9.19 -22.56 29.69
N LYS A 115 -8.39 -21.49 29.70
CA LYS A 115 -7.52 -21.15 30.85
C LYS A 115 -8.35 -21.00 32.12
N ALA A 116 -9.42 -20.20 32.08
CA ALA A 116 -10.30 -20.01 33.24
C ALA A 116 -10.99 -21.31 33.68
N TYR A 117 -11.45 -22.12 32.72
CA TYR A 117 -12.08 -23.42 32.98
C TYR A 117 -11.13 -24.40 33.67
N LEU A 118 -9.86 -24.45 33.26
CA LEU A 118 -8.83 -25.30 33.86
C LEU A 118 -8.31 -24.77 35.19
N THR A 119 -8.28 -23.45 35.40
CA THR A 119 -7.90 -22.86 36.68
C THR A 119 -8.82 -23.32 37.83
N LEU A 120 -10.11 -23.51 37.56
CA LEU A 120 -11.05 -24.04 38.57
C LEU A 120 -10.78 -25.50 38.93
N ASP A 121 -10.21 -26.28 38.00
CA ASP A 121 -9.80 -27.67 38.21
C ASP A 121 -8.40 -27.78 38.84
N GLN A 122 -7.52 -26.82 38.57
CA GLN A 122 -6.16 -26.75 39.10
C GLN A 122 -5.94 -25.45 39.90
N PRO A 123 -6.52 -25.35 41.13
CA PRO A 123 -6.42 -24.15 41.97
C PRO A 123 -4.99 -23.61 42.19
N ALA A 124 -3.98 -24.49 42.20
CA ALA A 124 -2.57 -24.10 42.36
C ALA A 124 -2.02 -23.26 41.19
N ARG A 125 -2.70 -23.25 40.03
CA ARG A 125 -2.37 -22.46 38.83
C ARG A 125 -3.23 -21.19 38.73
N ALA A 126 -3.94 -20.81 39.79
CA ALA A 126 -4.84 -19.66 39.76
C ALA A 126 -4.06 -18.34 39.68
N GLU A 127 -4.39 -17.55 38.67
CA GLU A 127 -4.00 -16.14 38.56
C GLU A 127 -5.21 -15.29 39.02
N PRO A 128 -5.19 -14.70 40.23
CA PRO A 128 -6.41 -14.14 40.84
C PRO A 128 -7.06 -13.03 40.01
N ALA A 129 -6.25 -12.09 39.51
CA ALA A 129 -6.72 -10.98 38.70
C ALA A 129 -7.35 -11.43 37.36
N PHE A 130 -6.75 -12.45 36.72
CA PHE A 130 -7.26 -13.02 35.49
C PHE A 130 -8.60 -13.73 35.73
N LEU A 131 -8.67 -14.61 36.73
CA LEU A 131 -9.90 -15.35 37.03
C LEU A 131 -11.02 -14.40 37.46
N ALA A 132 -10.73 -13.37 38.26
CA ALA A 132 -11.72 -12.37 38.66
C ALA A 132 -12.27 -11.58 37.46
N ALA A 133 -11.40 -11.20 36.51
CA ALA A 133 -11.83 -10.54 35.27
C ALA A 133 -12.74 -11.45 34.43
N GLN A 134 -12.39 -12.73 34.28
CA GLN A 134 -13.18 -13.69 33.52
C GLN A 134 -14.54 -13.98 34.19
N LEU A 135 -14.58 -14.15 35.51
CA LEU A 135 -15.82 -14.36 36.27
C LEU A 135 -16.78 -13.16 36.18
N THR A 136 -16.24 -11.95 36.01
CA THR A 136 -17.03 -10.71 35.96
C THR A 136 -17.24 -10.12 34.58
N ALA A 137 -16.83 -10.84 33.53
CA ALA A 137 -17.09 -10.46 32.15
C ALA A 137 -18.59 -10.15 31.94
N PRO A 138 -18.97 -9.15 31.12
CA PRO A 138 -20.36 -8.76 30.92
C PRO A 138 -21.27 -9.94 30.54
N ALA A 139 -20.74 -10.86 29.73
CA ALA A 139 -21.42 -12.09 29.36
C ALA A 139 -21.84 -12.92 30.58
N ASN A 140 -21.07 -12.90 31.67
CA ASN A 140 -21.31 -13.64 32.90
C ASN A 140 -22.25 -12.90 33.88
N THR A 141 -22.23 -11.57 33.87
CA THR A 141 -22.85 -10.72 34.91
C THR A 141 -24.04 -9.89 34.44
N ALA A 142 -24.43 -9.95 33.15
CA ALA A 142 -25.50 -9.14 32.56
C ALA A 142 -26.89 -9.23 33.24
N ARG A 143 -27.11 -10.18 34.14
CA ARG A 143 -28.36 -10.37 34.91
C ARG A 143 -28.17 -10.21 36.42
N ALA A 144 -27.03 -9.68 36.86
CA ALA A 144 -26.74 -9.50 38.27
C ALA A 144 -27.25 -8.14 38.76
N ASP A 145 -28.01 -8.14 39.85
CA ASP A 145 -28.53 -6.92 40.50
C ASP A 145 -27.44 -6.13 41.27
N PHE A 146 -26.16 -6.38 40.97
CA PHE A 146 -25.00 -5.86 41.69
C PHE A 146 -24.15 -4.98 40.78
N SER A 147 -23.55 -3.92 41.35
CA SER A 147 -22.62 -3.08 40.59
C SER A 147 -21.38 -3.85 40.11
N PRO A 148 -20.84 -3.56 38.91
CA PRO A 148 -19.65 -4.24 38.39
C PRO A 148 -18.42 -4.20 39.31
N PRO A 149 -18.10 -3.09 40.01
CA PRO A 149 -16.99 -3.06 40.96
C PRO A 149 -17.17 -4.03 42.14
N LEU A 150 -18.40 -4.15 42.65
CA LEU A 150 -18.70 -5.06 43.76
C LEU A 150 -18.58 -6.52 43.32
N LEU A 151 -19.12 -6.87 42.15
CA LEU A 151 -18.94 -8.23 41.58
C LEU A 151 -17.46 -8.56 41.40
N ARG A 152 -16.66 -7.59 40.94
CA ARG A 152 -15.21 -7.77 40.77
C ARG A 152 -14.51 -7.98 42.10
N ALA A 153 -14.87 -7.23 43.15
CA ALA A 153 -14.36 -7.44 44.49
C ALA A 153 -14.69 -8.84 45.04
N MET A 154 -15.92 -9.32 44.83
CA MET A 154 -16.34 -10.67 45.24
C MET A 154 -15.59 -11.77 44.48
N ALA A 155 -15.45 -11.61 43.15
CA ALA A 155 -14.70 -12.55 42.31
C ALA A 155 -13.21 -12.57 42.66
N GLN A 156 -12.62 -11.40 42.93
CA GLN A 156 -11.24 -11.26 43.38
C GLN A 156 -11.02 -11.95 44.73
N PHE A 157 -11.92 -11.72 45.70
CA PHE A 157 -11.86 -12.35 47.02
C PHE A 157 -11.84 -13.89 46.92
N TYR A 158 -12.70 -14.46 46.05
CA TYR A 158 -12.70 -15.89 45.76
C TYR A 158 -11.39 -16.34 45.09
N ALA A 159 -10.97 -15.64 44.03
CA ALA A 159 -9.83 -16.04 43.22
C ALA A 159 -8.50 -16.03 44.00
N GLU A 160 -8.30 -15.07 44.92
CA GLU A 160 -7.12 -14.98 45.79
C GLU A 160 -7.01 -16.15 46.77
N ARG A 161 -8.14 -16.68 47.23
CA ARG A 161 -8.21 -17.77 48.21
C ARG A 161 -8.27 -19.16 47.58
N LEU A 162 -8.56 -19.23 46.27
CA LEU A 162 -8.72 -20.49 45.53
C LEU A 162 -7.50 -21.42 45.67
N ALA A 163 -6.29 -20.90 45.48
CA ALA A 163 -5.06 -21.70 45.57
C ALA A 163 -4.84 -22.31 46.98
N GLY A 164 -5.27 -21.61 48.03
CA GLY A 164 -5.15 -22.06 49.42
C GLY A 164 -6.33 -22.92 49.91
N GLN A 165 -7.34 -23.18 49.08
CA GLN A 165 -8.56 -23.90 49.44
C GLN A 165 -8.84 -25.04 48.45
N PRO A 166 -8.17 -26.21 48.58
CA PRO A 166 -8.31 -27.33 47.63
C PRO A 166 -9.75 -27.85 47.52
N THR A 167 -10.54 -27.70 48.59
CA THR A 167 -11.96 -28.09 48.64
C THR A 167 -12.87 -27.22 47.76
N TRP A 168 -12.38 -26.07 47.27
CA TRP A 168 -13.11 -25.18 46.36
C TRP A 168 -12.89 -25.56 44.88
N ARG A 169 -12.06 -26.58 44.62
CA ARG A 169 -11.84 -27.12 43.27
C ARG A 169 -13.16 -27.54 42.63
N ILE A 170 -13.33 -27.16 41.36
CA ILE A 170 -14.43 -27.62 40.52
C ILE A 170 -13.82 -28.43 39.37
N PRO A 171 -14.07 -29.75 39.28
CA PRO A 171 -13.41 -30.60 38.31
C PRO A 171 -13.80 -30.23 36.88
N ALA A 172 -12.81 -30.09 35.99
CA ALA A 172 -13.03 -29.87 34.57
C ALA A 172 -13.45 -31.16 33.86
N ASP A 173 -14.22 -31.02 32.78
CA ASP A 173 -14.47 -32.13 31.86
C ASP A 173 -13.20 -32.40 31.04
N ALA A 174 -12.58 -33.56 31.27
CA ALA A 174 -11.34 -33.96 30.63
C ALA A 174 -11.49 -34.16 29.11
N ALA A 175 -12.66 -34.62 28.63
CA ALA A 175 -12.91 -34.84 27.21
C ALA A 175 -13.05 -33.50 26.48
N LEU A 176 -13.82 -32.57 27.06
CA LEU A 176 -13.93 -31.21 26.53
C LEU A 176 -12.57 -30.49 26.53
N ALA A 177 -11.85 -30.50 27.65
CA ALA A 177 -10.55 -29.88 27.75
C ALA A 177 -9.54 -30.46 26.75
N GLY A 178 -9.53 -31.79 26.55
CA GLY A 178 -8.69 -32.47 25.57
C GLY A 178 -9.00 -32.07 24.13
N ALA A 179 -10.28 -32.08 23.75
CA ALA A 179 -10.72 -31.72 22.40
C ALA A 179 -10.36 -30.27 22.05
N ILE A 180 -10.62 -29.32 22.96
CA ILE A 180 -10.29 -27.91 22.70
C ILE A 180 -8.80 -27.65 22.65
N ARG A 181 -8.01 -28.32 23.50
CA ARG A 181 -6.55 -28.23 23.41
C ARG A 181 -6.09 -28.62 22.01
N GLN A 182 -6.59 -29.70 21.44
CA GLN A 182 -6.24 -30.09 20.07
C GLN A 182 -6.65 -29.03 19.02
N THR A 183 -7.84 -28.47 19.14
CA THR A 183 -8.34 -27.41 18.24
C THR A 183 -7.50 -26.13 18.33
N LEU A 184 -7.18 -25.67 19.55
CA LEU A 184 -6.38 -24.47 19.79
C LEU A 184 -4.90 -24.68 19.45
N ILE A 185 -4.32 -25.86 19.74
CA ILE A 185 -2.96 -26.22 19.30
C ILE A 185 -2.89 -26.19 17.76
N GLY A 186 -3.94 -26.66 17.07
CA GLY A 186 -3.99 -26.68 15.61
C GLY A 186 -4.02 -25.30 14.96
N GLN A 187 -4.57 -24.28 15.63
CA GLN A 187 -4.82 -22.95 15.05
C GLN A 187 -3.92 -21.86 15.65
N LEU A 188 -3.95 -21.69 16.99
CA LEU A 188 -3.24 -20.63 17.71
C LEU A 188 -1.73 -20.92 17.81
N GLY A 189 -1.39 -22.20 18.04
CA GLY A 189 -0.01 -22.67 18.14
C GLY A 189 0.76 -22.61 16.81
N ARG A 190 0.07 -22.49 15.67
CA ARG A 190 0.70 -22.24 14.37
C ARG A 190 0.93 -20.75 14.17
N GLN A 191 -0.11 -19.93 14.12
CA GLN A 191 0.04 -18.51 13.72
C GLN A 191 1.00 -17.67 14.58
N GLN A 192 0.90 -17.71 15.91
CA GLN A 192 1.76 -16.90 16.79
C GLN A 192 3.21 -17.40 16.83
N ALA A 193 3.39 -18.73 16.75
CA ALA A 193 4.72 -19.32 16.65
C ALA A 193 5.36 -19.01 15.30
N ASP A 194 4.59 -19.04 14.22
CA ASP A 194 5.04 -18.79 12.85
C ASP A 194 5.45 -17.31 12.67
N ASP A 195 4.68 -16.37 13.23
CA ASP A 195 5.00 -14.94 13.22
C ASP A 195 6.28 -14.62 13.99
N THR A 196 6.37 -15.09 15.24
CA THR A 196 7.54 -14.86 16.08
C THR A 196 8.78 -15.52 15.46
N ARG A 197 8.62 -16.72 14.90
CA ARG A 197 9.69 -17.47 14.24
C ARG A 197 10.16 -16.78 12.97
N TYR A 198 9.23 -16.29 12.15
CA TYR A 198 9.53 -15.53 10.94
C TYR A 198 10.39 -14.31 11.27
N GLN A 199 9.97 -13.51 12.26
CA GLN A 199 10.69 -12.32 12.68
C GLN A 199 12.08 -12.65 13.25
N GLN A 200 12.21 -13.73 14.05
CA GLN A 200 13.51 -14.19 14.53
C GLN A 200 14.46 -14.59 13.40
N ILE A 201 13.96 -15.34 12.40
CA ILE A 201 14.78 -15.75 11.24
C ILE A 201 15.25 -14.52 10.45
N LEU A 202 14.39 -13.52 10.26
CA LEU A 202 14.77 -12.27 9.59
C LEU A 202 15.81 -11.48 10.40
N ALA A 203 15.61 -11.34 11.72
CA ALA A 203 16.54 -10.62 12.58
C ALA A 203 17.93 -11.29 12.65
N GLU A 204 17.98 -12.63 12.67
CA GLU A 204 19.24 -13.41 12.58
C GLU A 204 19.97 -13.13 11.24
N ALA A 205 19.22 -12.95 10.15
CA ALA A 205 19.76 -12.67 8.81
C ALA A 205 20.20 -11.21 8.64
N GLU A 206 19.48 -10.26 9.24
CA GLU A 206 19.70 -8.82 9.08
C GLU A 206 21.11 -8.39 9.53
N ALA A 207 21.63 -9.02 10.59
CA ALA A 207 23.00 -8.78 11.06
C ALA A 207 24.10 -9.07 10.01
N LYS A 208 23.83 -9.95 9.04
CA LYS A 208 24.78 -10.35 7.97
C LYS A 208 24.47 -9.70 6.62
N HIS A 209 23.26 -9.15 6.46
CA HIS A 209 22.79 -8.58 5.21
C HIS A 209 22.26 -7.15 5.46
N PRO A 210 23.17 -6.15 5.53
CA PRO A 210 22.78 -4.77 5.79
C PRO A 210 21.91 -4.21 4.66
N PRO A 211 21.08 -3.18 4.94
CA PRO A 211 20.30 -2.49 3.92
C PRO A 211 21.16 -2.03 2.73
N GLN A 212 20.64 -2.21 1.52
CA GLN A 212 21.33 -1.95 0.26
C GLN A 212 20.69 -0.73 -0.43
N THR A 213 21.51 0.24 -0.83
CA THR A 213 21.06 1.35 -1.68
C THR A 213 21.27 1.02 -3.15
N LEU A 214 20.63 1.79 -4.05
CA LEU A 214 20.76 1.58 -5.49
C LEU A 214 22.22 1.68 -5.99
N ALA A 215 23.00 2.60 -5.41
CA ALA A 215 24.42 2.76 -5.73
C ALA A 215 25.27 1.55 -5.32
N VAL A 216 24.92 0.88 -4.22
CA VAL A 216 25.63 -0.34 -3.77
C VAL A 216 25.26 -1.54 -4.65
N LEU A 217 23.98 -1.63 -5.06
CA LEU A 217 23.50 -2.73 -5.92
C LEU A 217 23.96 -2.63 -7.37
N LEU A 218 24.33 -1.44 -7.85
CA LEU A 218 24.80 -1.18 -9.21
C LEU A 218 26.26 -0.67 -9.22
N PRO A 219 27.23 -1.51 -8.81
CA PRO A 219 28.62 -1.08 -8.72
C PRO A 219 29.16 -0.67 -10.11
N GLY A 220 29.89 0.45 -10.15
CA GLY A 220 30.51 0.97 -11.38
C GLY A 220 29.58 1.75 -12.31
N GLN A 221 28.30 1.92 -11.96
CA GLN A 221 27.37 2.80 -12.67
C GLN A 221 27.41 4.21 -12.07
N ASP A 222 27.52 5.25 -12.92
CA ASP A 222 27.34 6.63 -12.45
C ASP A 222 25.85 7.00 -12.54
N LEU A 223 25.19 7.04 -11.38
CA LEU A 223 23.77 7.38 -11.27
C LEU A 223 23.53 8.88 -11.07
N ARG A 224 24.60 9.67 -10.86
CA ARG A 224 24.50 11.10 -10.55
C ARG A 224 23.95 11.85 -11.76
N GLY A 225 22.99 12.74 -11.52
CA GLY A 225 22.32 13.45 -12.59
C GLY A 225 21.31 12.61 -13.37
N LEU A 226 21.17 11.30 -13.10
CA LEU A 226 20.18 10.42 -13.75
C LEU A 226 19.02 10.10 -12.83
N TRP A 227 19.30 9.48 -11.69
CA TRP A 227 18.29 8.97 -10.78
C TRP A 227 18.51 9.49 -9.36
N ARG A 228 17.41 9.72 -8.65
CA ARG A 228 17.40 10.00 -7.21
C ARG A 228 16.59 8.92 -6.50
N SER A 229 17.15 8.39 -5.42
CA SER A 229 16.45 7.46 -4.52
C SER A 229 16.96 7.67 -3.10
N GLU A 230 16.04 7.88 -2.18
CA GLU A 230 16.31 7.96 -0.73
C GLU A 230 15.95 6.64 -0.02
N SER A 231 15.44 5.66 -0.77
CA SER A 231 15.04 4.36 -0.24
C SER A 231 16.20 3.37 -0.19
N SER A 232 16.14 2.44 0.76
CA SER A 232 17.04 1.30 0.86
C SER A 232 16.25 0.00 0.84
N LEU A 233 16.75 -0.99 0.11
CA LEU A 233 16.23 -2.35 0.13
C LEU A 233 16.78 -3.07 1.37
N PRO A 234 15.94 -3.62 2.28
CA PRO A 234 16.44 -4.46 3.36
C PRO A 234 17.24 -5.64 2.78
N GLY A 235 18.49 -5.82 3.21
CA GLY A 235 19.41 -6.78 2.58
C GLY A 235 18.96 -8.24 2.67
N VAL A 236 18.09 -8.54 3.64
CA VAL A 236 17.41 -9.84 3.78
C VAL A 236 16.54 -10.19 2.58
N PHE A 237 16.03 -9.21 1.83
CA PHE A 237 15.22 -9.43 0.62
C PHE A 237 16.07 -9.39 -0.65
N THR A 238 17.23 -10.03 -0.63
CA THR A 238 18.09 -10.21 -1.82
C THR A 238 18.23 -11.69 -2.14
N ARG A 239 18.52 -12.02 -3.41
CA ARG A 239 18.83 -13.41 -3.77
C ARG A 239 20.02 -13.95 -2.99
N LYS A 240 21.03 -13.12 -2.75
CA LYS A 240 22.20 -13.47 -1.95
C LYS A 240 21.79 -13.92 -0.54
N ALA A 241 20.98 -13.13 0.17
CA ALA A 241 20.50 -13.50 1.51
C ALA A 241 19.63 -14.78 1.51
N TRP A 242 18.82 -14.96 0.45
CA TRP A 242 18.07 -16.20 0.26
C TRP A 242 18.98 -17.42 0.11
N ASP A 243 19.94 -17.36 -0.81
CA ASP A 243 20.81 -18.48 -1.18
C ASP A 243 21.81 -18.81 -0.06
N GLU A 244 22.36 -17.80 0.64
CA GLU A 244 23.39 -18.00 1.66
C GLU A 244 22.84 -18.36 3.04
N HIS A 245 21.66 -17.85 3.43
CA HIS A 245 21.19 -17.97 4.82
C HIS A 245 19.73 -18.40 4.95
N LEU A 246 18.80 -17.68 4.32
CA LEU A 246 17.38 -17.82 4.64
C LEU A 246 16.80 -19.16 4.17
N ARG A 247 17.25 -19.70 3.03
CA ARG A 247 16.83 -21.04 2.57
C ARG A 247 17.05 -22.10 3.63
N ALA A 248 18.23 -22.13 4.25
CA ALA A 248 18.57 -23.08 5.31
C ALA A 248 17.87 -22.75 6.63
N ALA A 249 17.70 -21.47 6.96
CA ALA A 249 17.02 -21.03 8.19
C ALA A 249 15.54 -21.45 8.21
N PHE A 250 14.82 -21.30 7.07
CA PHE A 250 13.44 -21.73 6.94
C PHE A 250 13.30 -23.26 6.95
N ALA A 251 14.17 -24.00 6.26
CA ALA A 251 14.17 -25.47 6.31
C ALA A 251 14.36 -26.02 7.75
N ASN A 252 15.07 -25.27 8.60
CA ASN A 252 15.34 -25.66 9.99
C ASN A 252 14.36 -25.07 11.01
N ALA A 253 13.31 -24.36 10.57
CA ALA A 253 12.40 -23.65 11.46
C ALA A 253 11.68 -24.58 12.46
N HIS A 254 11.35 -25.80 12.04
CA HIS A 254 10.62 -26.80 12.83
C HIS A 254 11.41 -27.37 14.03
N ARG A 255 12.76 -27.36 14.00
CA ARG A 255 13.60 -28.00 15.04
C ARG A 255 13.70 -27.22 16.36
N ARG A 256 13.32 -25.94 16.40
CA ARG A 256 13.50 -25.08 17.58
C ARG A 256 12.24 -24.91 18.45
N GLN A 257 11.18 -25.69 18.21
CA GLN A 257 9.88 -25.60 18.92
C GLN A 257 9.89 -26.12 20.38
N GLY A 258 11.07 -26.42 20.96
CA GLY A 258 11.23 -27.21 22.18
C GLY A 258 11.32 -26.47 23.52
N SER A 259 11.08 -25.16 23.62
CA SER A 259 11.23 -24.44 24.91
C SER A 259 10.02 -23.61 25.29
N ALA A 260 9.42 -23.95 26.44
CA ALA A 260 8.33 -23.30 27.18
C ALA A 260 6.90 -23.55 26.64
N GLY A 261 6.42 -24.80 26.78
CA GLY A 261 5.02 -25.14 26.53
C GLY A 261 4.08 -24.53 27.56
N ASP A 262 3.15 -23.70 27.10
CA ASP A 262 2.01 -23.20 27.85
C ASP A 262 1.21 -24.36 28.47
N TRP A 263 1.09 -24.37 29.80
CA TRP A 263 0.43 -25.43 30.57
C TRP A 263 -1.06 -25.61 30.20
N VAL A 264 -1.67 -24.59 29.58
CA VAL A 264 -3.06 -24.62 29.11
C VAL A 264 -3.21 -25.52 27.89
N LEU A 265 -2.24 -25.53 26.96
CA LEU A 265 -2.34 -26.20 25.66
C LEU A 265 -1.73 -27.61 25.64
N GLY A 266 -0.76 -27.93 26.51
CA GLY A 266 -0.27 -29.31 26.66
C GLY A 266 0.38 -29.89 25.39
N ALA A 267 1.54 -29.36 24.98
CA ALA A 267 2.29 -29.87 23.85
C ALA A 267 3.19 -31.06 24.26
N GLY A 268 2.78 -32.29 23.92
CA GLY A 268 3.56 -33.52 24.06
C GLY A 268 3.68 -34.30 22.73
N GLU A 269 4.88 -34.23 22.14
CA GLU A 269 5.62 -35.17 21.26
C GLU A 269 5.03 -35.84 19.99
N ALA A 270 3.72 -35.95 19.75
CA ALA A 270 3.24 -36.92 18.73
C ALA A 270 3.06 -36.44 17.26
N GLY A 271 3.43 -35.21 16.87
CA GLY A 271 3.00 -34.61 15.57
C GLY A 271 4.08 -33.95 14.67
N GLN A 272 5.36 -34.13 14.94
CA GLN A 272 6.43 -33.21 14.48
C GLN A 272 6.77 -33.27 12.97
N GLY A 273 6.52 -34.37 12.26
CA GLY A 273 7.05 -34.60 10.90
C GLY A 273 6.30 -33.89 9.76
N SER A 274 4.97 -34.02 9.68
CA SER A 274 4.16 -33.38 8.62
C SER A 274 3.92 -31.89 8.87
N ALA A 275 3.82 -31.51 10.15
CA ALA A 275 3.67 -30.12 10.58
C ALA A 275 4.88 -29.26 10.19
N GLY A 276 6.11 -29.80 10.25
CA GLY A 276 7.32 -29.07 9.89
C GLY A 276 7.41 -28.66 8.42
N LYS A 277 6.96 -29.51 7.50
CA LYS A 277 6.95 -29.20 6.05
C LYS A 277 5.88 -28.17 5.69
N ALA A 278 4.70 -28.26 6.30
CA ALA A 278 3.64 -27.27 6.11
C ALA A 278 4.06 -25.88 6.63
N LEU A 279 4.75 -25.85 7.79
CA LEU A 279 5.33 -24.64 8.36
C LEU A 279 6.37 -24.00 7.43
N GLU A 280 7.32 -24.80 6.93
CA GLU A 280 8.33 -24.30 5.98
C GLU A 280 7.67 -23.65 4.76
N ALA A 281 6.67 -24.32 4.16
CA ALA A 281 5.96 -23.80 3.00
C ALA A 281 5.25 -22.47 3.29
N ALA A 282 4.56 -22.36 4.44
CA ALA A 282 3.88 -21.13 4.85
C ALA A 282 4.86 -19.97 5.09
N LEU A 283 5.97 -20.22 5.80
CA LEU A 283 7.00 -19.20 6.06
C LEU A 283 7.66 -18.73 4.76
N ARG A 284 7.95 -19.65 3.83
CA ARG A 284 8.53 -19.32 2.53
C ARG A 284 7.56 -18.50 1.67
N GLN A 285 6.28 -18.87 1.63
CA GLN A 285 5.27 -18.13 0.91
C GLN A 285 5.18 -16.69 1.41
N ARG A 286 5.12 -16.50 2.73
CA ARG A 286 5.14 -15.16 3.34
C ARG A 286 6.41 -14.40 3.01
N TYR A 287 7.57 -15.05 3.15
CA TYR A 287 8.86 -14.45 2.81
C TYR A 287 8.88 -13.89 1.39
N PHE A 288 8.44 -14.66 0.39
CA PHE A 288 8.44 -14.20 -1.00
C PHE A 288 7.39 -13.12 -1.30
N ALA A 289 6.28 -13.09 -0.56
CA ALA A 289 5.33 -11.98 -0.62
C ALA A 289 5.95 -10.67 -0.10
N ASP A 290 6.61 -10.72 1.06
CA ASP A 290 7.29 -9.55 1.63
C ASP A 290 8.52 -9.14 0.81
N TYR A 291 9.24 -10.11 0.22
CA TYR A 291 10.31 -9.88 -0.75
C TYR A 291 9.81 -9.06 -1.94
N ALA A 292 8.72 -9.50 -2.59
CA ALA A 292 8.17 -8.79 -3.73
C ALA A 292 7.75 -7.36 -3.37
N ARG A 293 7.09 -7.18 -2.22
CA ARG A 293 6.67 -5.86 -1.72
C ARG A 293 7.86 -4.94 -1.45
N ALA A 294 8.93 -5.44 -0.83
CA ALA A 294 10.13 -4.66 -0.55
C ALA A 294 10.80 -4.17 -1.84
N TRP A 295 10.85 -5.00 -2.89
CA TRP A 295 11.36 -4.61 -4.20
C TRP A 295 10.47 -3.60 -4.92
N GLN A 296 9.14 -3.78 -4.88
CA GLN A 296 8.19 -2.81 -5.43
C GLN A 296 8.35 -1.44 -4.79
N GLN A 297 8.43 -1.37 -3.46
CA GLN A 297 8.65 -0.12 -2.73
C GLN A 297 9.99 0.52 -3.09
N PHE A 298 11.07 -0.25 -3.09
CA PHE A 298 12.41 0.23 -3.40
C PHE A 298 12.53 0.80 -4.82
N LEU A 299 12.00 0.08 -5.81
CA LEU A 299 12.10 0.47 -7.22
C LEU A 299 11.13 1.60 -7.60
N ASN A 300 9.92 1.64 -7.04
CA ASN A 300 8.96 2.72 -7.28
C ASN A 300 9.40 4.05 -6.63
N ALA A 301 10.31 4.02 -5.66
CA ALA A 301 10.89 5.21 -5.05
C ALA A 301 12.04 5.83 -5.89
N VAL A 302 12.49 5.17 -6.95
CA VAL A 302 13.49 5.72 -7.87
C VAL A 302 12.83 6.75 -8.77
N SER A 303 13.36 7.98 -8.72
CA SER A 303 12.85 9.11 -9.51
C SER A 303 13.88 9.60 -10.51
N TRP A 304 13.42 10.09 -11.65
CA TRP A 304 14.28 10.68 -12.67
C TRP A 304 14.63 12.13 -12.34
N GLN A 305 15.93 12.46 -12.46
CA GLN A 305 16.43 13.80 -12.22
C GLN A 305 16.24 14.68 -13.45
N THR A 306 15.54 15.81 -13.31
CA THR A 306 15.24 16.68 -14.46
C THR A 306 16.36 17.64 -14.82
N GLU A 307 16.55 17.88 -16.11
CA GLU A 307 17.47 18.83 -16.74
C GLU A 307 16.69 19.88 -17.56
N ALA A 308 17.04 21.15 -17.37
CA ALA A 308 16.37 22.27 -18.04
C ALA A 308 17.00 22.64 -19.40
N LYS A 309 18.24 22.23 -19.66
CA LYS A 309 18.98 22.58 -20.88
C LYS A 309 18.97 21.43 -21.87
N LEU A 310 18.72 21.74 -23.15
CA LEU A 310 18.64 20.75 -24.23
C LEU A 310 19.91 19.89 -24.34
N ALA A 311 21.08 20.53 -24.33
CA ALA A 311 22.36 19.83 -24.40
C ALA A 311 22.62 18.91 -23.19
N ALA A 312 22.25 19.34 -21.98
CA ALA A 312 22.40 18.53 -20.76
C ALA A 312 21.44 17.33 -20.77
N ASN A 313 20.19 17.52 -21.20
CA ASN A 313 19.22 16.43 -21.36
C ASN A 313 19.68 15.43 -22.43
N ALA A 314 20.26 15.88 -23.55
CA ALA A 314 20.83 14.98 -24.55
C ALA A 314 22.02 14.16 -24.01
N GLN A 315 22.88 14.76 -23.17
CA GLN A 315 23.97 14.04 -22.48
C GLN A 315 23.41 13.01 -21.47
N GLN A 316 22.36 13.38 -20.75
CA GLN A 316 21.68 12.50 -19.81
C GLN A 316 21.13 11.24 -20.52
N LEU A 317 20.44 11.42 -21.66
CA LEU A 317 19.97 10.30 -22.48
C LEU A 317 21.12 9.46 -23.05
N GLN A 318 22.29 10.06 -23.29
CA GLN A 318 23.47 9.33 -23.77
C GLN A 318 23.93 8.28 -22.78
N VAL A 319 24.08 8.66 -21.51
CA VAL A 319 24.48 7.72 -20.44
C VAL A 319 23.39 6.69 -20.21
N TYR A 320 22.14 7.14 -20.20
CA TYR A 320 20.98 6.29 -19.93
C TYR A 320 20.79 5.18 -20.99
N ALA A 321 20.97 5.51 -22.27
CA ALA A 321 20.86 4.58 -23.40
C ALA A 321 22.20 4.07 -23.93
N ASP A 322 23.28 4.14 -23.13
CA ASP A 322 24.59 3.65 -23.55
C ASP A 322 24.54 2.13 -23.85
N PRO A 323 25.01 1.68 -25.03
CA PRO A 323 24.90 0.27 -25.43
C PRO A 323 25.60 -0.70 -24.47
N GLN A 324 26.68 -0.27 -23.82
CA GLN A 324 27.55 -1.12 -22.99
C GLN A 324 27.36 -0.86 -21.48
N ARG A 325 27.18 0.40 -21.09
CA ARG A 325 27.18 0.86 -19.71
C ARG A 325 25.87 1.54 -19.30
N SER A 326 24.75 1.21 -19.94
CA SER A 326 23.43 1.73 -19.54
C SER A 326 23.10 1.32 -18.09
N PRO A 327 22.84 2.29 -17.19
CA PRO A 327 22.36 2.00 -15.84
C PRO A 327 21.02 1.26 -15.83
N LEU A 328 20.14 1.52 -16.81
CA LEU A 328 18.87 0.80 -16.95
C LEU A 328 19.08 -0.67 -17.27
N ARG A 329 20.00 -0.99 -18.19
CA ARG A 329 20.34 -2.40 -18.49
C ARG A 329 20.90 -3.10 -17.25
N ALA A 330 21.79 -2.44 -16.52
CA ALA A 330 22.35 -2.96 -15.27
C ALA A 330 21.26 -3.21 -14.21
N LEU A 331 20.33 -2.26 -14.05
CA LEU A 331 19.19 -2.41 -13.15
C LEU A 331 18.29 -3.57 -13.55
N MET A 332 17.93 -3.70 -14.83
CA MET A 332 17.07 -4.79 -15.28
C MET A 332 17.76 -6.16 -15.17
N ALA A 333 19.08 -6.23 -15.37
CA ALA A 333 19.86 -7.44 -15.10
C ALA A 333 19.84 -7.81 -13.61
N LEU A 334 20.03 -6.83 -12.70
CA LEU A 334 19.91 -7.03 -11.26
C LEU A 334 18.52 -7.53 -10.85
N VAL A 335 17.46 -6.95 -11.43
CA VAL A 335 16.07 -7.38 -11.21
C VAL A 335 15.87 -8.82 -11.65
N ARG A 336 16.34 -9.17 -12.86
CA ARG A 336 16.28 -10.54 -13.37
C ARG A 336 16.97 -11.52 -12.44
N ASP A 337 18.17 -11.18 -11.97
CA ASP A 337 18.95 -12.06 -11.14
C ASP A 337 18.30 -12.28 -9.76
N ASN A 338 17.68 -11.23 -9.20
CA ASN A 338 16.96 -11.30 -7.93
C ASN A 338 15.59 -11.97 -8.02
N ALA A 339 14.88 -11.82 -9.14
CA ALA A 339 13.59 -12.50 -9.39
C ALA A 339 13.72 -14.04 -9.41
N ARG A 340 14.93 -14.57 -9.64
CA ARG A 340 15.21 -16.01 -9.57
C ARG A 340 15.43 -16.53 -8.15
N ALA A 341 15.30 -15.70 -7.12
CA ALA A 341 15.36 -16.16 -5.74
C ALA A 341 14.28 -17.22 -5.48
N GLY A 342 14.67 -18.36 -4.91
CA GLY A 342 13.74 -19.47 -4.63
C GLY A 342 13.57 -20.47 -5.77
N GLU A 343 14.08 -20.19 -6.97
CA GLU A 343 14.12 -21.18 -8.04
C GLU A 343 15.03 -22.36 -7.62
N ARG A 344 14.57 -23.59 -7.86
CA ARG A 344 15.46 -24.74 -7.85
C ARG A 344 16.39 -24.59 -9.05
N VAL A 345 17.59 -24.10 -8.78
CA VAL A 345 18.71 -24.36 -9.69
C VAL A 345 18.96 -25.84 -9.57
N ASP A 346 18.37 -26.63 -10.46
CA ASP A 346 18.90 -27.96 -10.75
C ASP A 346 20.37 -27.73 -11.01
N SER A 347 21.20 -28.16 -10.07
CA SER A 347 22.63 -27.99 -10.20
C SER A 347 22.99 -28.65 -11.52
N LEU A 348 23.45 -27.86 -12.48
CA LEU A 348 23.88 -28.35 -13.79
C LEU A 348 24.90 -29.51 -13.66
N GLY A 349 25.55 -29.64 -12.48
CA GLY A 349 26.40 -30.77 -12.10
C GLY A 349 25.68 -32.08 -11.73
N ALA A 350 24.47 -32.07 -11.14
CA ALA A 350 23.75 -33.31 -10.79
C ALA A 350 23.28 -34.05 -12.06
N ASN A 351 22.72 -33.30 -13.01
CA ASN A 351 22.26 -33.84 -14.29
C ASN A 351 23.41 -34.35 -15.20
N LEU A 352 24.66 -33.90 -14.99
CA LEU A 352 25.83 -34.40 -15.72
C LEU A 352 26.34 -35.73 -15.15
N VAL A 353 26.29 -35.92 -13.83
CA VAL A 353 26.69 -37.17 -13.17
C VAL A 353 25.66 -38.26 -13.44
N ASP A 354 24.36 -37.93 -13.40
CA ASP A 354 23.28 -38.86 -13.74
C ASP A 354 23.29 -39.26 -15.22
N LYS A 355 23.60 -38.31 -16.13
CA LYS A 355 23.80 -38.62 -17.56
C LYS A 355 25.07 -39.43 -17.82
N ALA A 356 26.16 -39.20 -17.07
CA ALA A 356 27.38 -39.99 -17.19
C ALA A 356 27.19 -41.41 -16.67
N GLN A 357 26.44 -41.61 -15.58
CA GLN A 357 26.08 -42.94 -15.06
C GLN A 357 25.11 -43.68 -15.99
N ALA A 358 24.16 -42.98 -16.63
CA ALA A 358 23.27 -43.56 -17.63
C ALA A 358 24.00 -44.01 -18.91
N LEU A 359 25.09 -43.34 -19.29
CA LEU A 359 25.91 -43.72 -20.45
C LEU A 359 26.91 -44.85 -20.16
N LEU A 360 27.22 -45.11 -18.88
CA LEU A 360 28.09 -46.21 -18.43
C LEU A 360 27.30 -47.47 -18.03
N GLY A 361 25.98 -47.37 -17.95
CA GLY A 361 25.08 -48.44 -17.51
C GLY A 361 24.23 -49.06 -18.63
N LYS A 362 24.89 -49.81 -19.52
CA LYS A 362 24.34 -50.83 -20.44
C LYS A 362 23.38 -50.39 -21.56
N ALA A 363 23.77 -50.83 -22.76
CA ALA A 363 22.95 -50.96 -23.94
C ALA A 363 21.82 -51.98 -23.70
N ASP A 364 20.57 -51.52 -23.77
CA ASP A 364 19.46 -52.29 -24.30
C ASP A 364 18.44 -51.32 -24.93
N ALA A 365 18.11 -51.61 -26.19
CA ALA A 365 17.23 -50.82 -27.01
C ALA A 365 15.77 -51.05 -26.58
N SER A 366 15.20 -50.07 -25.88
CA SER A 366 13.77 -49.77 -25.85
C SER A 366 13.62 -48.35 -25.31
N ALA A 367 13.50 -47.39 -26.20
CA ALA A 367 13.18 -46.02 -25.83
C ALA A 367 11.75 -45.98 -25.25
N PRO A 368 11.54 -45.59 -23.99
CA PRO A 368 10.22 -45.17 -23.57
C PRO A 368 9.96 -43.81 -24.22
N GLN A 369 8.88 -43.72 -24.98
CA GLN A 369 8.28 -42.43 -25.33
C GLN A 369 7.98 -41.69 -24.03
N LEU A 370 8.68 -40.57 -23.82
CA LEU A 370 8.40 -39.62 -22.75
C LEU A 370 7.12 -38.85 -23.11
N GLU A 371 5.98 -39.54 -23.06
CA GLU A 371 4.69 -38.89 -22.91
C GLU A 371 4.50 -38.49 -21.44
N GLY A 372 4.20 -37.21 -21.21
CA GLY A 372 3.48 -36.80 -20.01
C GLY A 372 4.26 -36.78 -18.69
N ALA A 373 5.47 -36.21 -18.66
CA ALA A 373 6.00 -35.67 -17.40
C ALA A 373 5.39 -34.29 -17.13
N THR A 374 4.11 -34.25 -16.74
CA THR A 374 3.57 -33.16 -15.91
C THR A 374 4.18 -33.26 -14.51
N GLY A 375 5.50 -33.16 -14.41
CA GLY A 375 6.18 -32.90 -13.16
C GLY A 375 5.89 -31.45 -12.82
N LYS A 376 5.15 -31.20 -11.74
CA LYS A 376 5.00 -29.88 -11.14
C LYS A 376 6.37 -29.21 -11.09
N GLN A 377 6.65 -28.31 -12.02
CA GLN A 377 7.66 -27.27 -11.83
C GLN A 377 7.21 -26.53 -10.57
N GLU A 378 7.88 -26.80 -9.46
CA GLU A 378 7.67 -26.02 -8.24
C GLU A 378 7.85 -24.55 -8.62
N ALA A 379 6.76 -23.80 -8.49
CA ALA A 379 6.61 -22.46 -9.04
C ALA A 379 7.77 -21.56 -8.59
N ALA A 380 8.43 -20.90 -9.54
CA ALA A 380 9.30 -19.77 -9.25
C ALA A 380 8.47 -18.74 -8.45
N PRO A 381 8.73 -18.56 -7.15
CA PRO A 381 7.77 -17.91 -6.24
C PRO A 381 7.59 -16.42 -6.54
N LEU A 382 8.52 -15.83 -7.28
CA LEU A 382 8.53 -14.43 -7.68
C LEU A 382 8.10 -14.22 -9.15
N ALA A 383 7.85 -15.28 -9.92
CA ALA A 383 7.57 -15.17 -11.35
C ALA A 383 6.31 -14.34 -11.65
N GLN A 384 5.29 -14.41 -10.80
CA GLN A 384 4.09 -13.59 -10.97
C GLN A 384 4.38 -12.11 -10.68
N SER A 385 5.01 -11.80 -9.54
CA SER A 385 5.24 -10.41 -9.09
C SER A 385 6.24 -9.66 -9.97
N PHE A 386 7.29 -10.34 -10.44
CA PHE A 386 8.31 -9.77 -11.33
C PHE A 386 8.01 -9.97 -12.82
N GLY A 387 6.98 -10.76 -13.15
CA GLY A 387 6.63 -11.16 -14.51
C GLY A 387 6.55 -9.99 -15.52
N PRO A 388 5.92 -8.85 -15.21
CA PRO A 388 5.92 -7.69 -16.11
C PRO A 388 7.32 -7.16 -16.45
N LEU A 389 8.23 -7.08 -15.47
CA LEU A 389 9.61 -6.62 -15.69
C LEU A 389 10.44 -7.65 -16.46
N LEU A 390 10.27 -8.94 -16.16
CA LEU A 390 11.01 -10.01 -16.84
C LEU A 390 10.62 -10.13 -18.32
N ARG A 391 9.35 -9.92 -18.65
CA ARG A 391 8.87 -9.92 -20.05
C ARG A 391 9.55 -8.86 -20.92
N LEU A 392 9.97 -7.72 -20.36
CA LEU A 392 10.70 -6.69 -21.11
C LEU A 392 12.12 -7.14 -21.54
N LEU A 393 12.67 -8.15 -20.86
CA LEU A 393 13.99 -8.72 -21.13
C LEU A 393 13.94 -9.90 -22.09
N GLU A 394 12.75 -10.40 -22.41
CA GLU A 394 12.55 -11.49 -23.37
C GLU A 394 12.51 -10.92 -24.79
N GLU A 395 13.38 -11.41 -25.66
CA GLU A 395 13.28 -11.17 -27.10
C GLU A 395 12.24 -12.14 -27.69
N ARG A 396 11.04 -11.64 -28.00
CA ARG A 396 10.02 -12.42 -28.73
C ARG A 396 10.28 -12.32 -30.23
N GLN A 397 10.26 -13.47 -30.90
CA GLN A 397 10.55 -13.60 -32.34
C GLN A 397 9.56 -12.84 -33.24
N ASP A 398 8.38 -12.50 -32.72
CA ASP A 398 7.30 -11.89 -33.52
C ASP A 398 7.42 -10.36 -33.66
N GLY A 399 8.47 -9.72 -33.11
CA GLY A 399 8.81 -8.29 -33.30
C GLY A 399 7.79 -7.24 -32.79
N SER A 400 6.62 -7.69 -32.35
CA SER A 400 5.44 -6.89 -32.00
C SER A 400 5.29 -6.64 -30.50
N ALA A 401 6.14 -7.24 -29.66
CA ALA A 401 6.08 -7.07 -28.21
C ALA A 401 6.93 -5.87 -27.71
N LEU A 402 6.47 -5.23 -26.64
CA LEU A 402 7.22 -4.21 -25.92
C LEU A 402 8.49 -4.83 -25.32
N SER A 403 9.66 -4.27 -25.63
CA SER A 403 10.96 -4.72 -25.13
C SER A 403 11.84 -3.57 -24.64
N LEU A 404 12.76 -3.91 -23.72
CA LEU A 404 13.77 -3.00 -23.21
C LEU A 404 14.72 -2.52 -24.31
N GLN A 405 15.11 -3.41 -25.22
CA GLN A 405 16.02 -3.07 -26.32
C GLN A 405 15.41 -1.99 -27.21
N ARG A 406 14.18 -2.19 -27.68
CA ARG A 406 13.48 -1.24 -28.55
C ARG A 406 13.20 0.09 -27.86
N TYR A 407 12.95 0.07 -26.55
CA TYR A 407 12.89 1.29 -25.74
C TYR A 407 14.21 2.07 -25.80
N LEU A 408 15.34 1.41 -25.52
CA LEU A 408 16.66 2.06 -25.53
C LEU A 408 17.07 2.58 -26.91
N GLU A 409 16.69 1.88 -27.99
CA GLU A 409 16.87 2.35 -29.37
C GLU A 409 16.09 3.65 -29.63
N ARG A 410 14.83 3.73 -29.19
CA ARG A 410 14.01 4.95 -29.28
C ARG A 410 14.56 6.10 -28.43
N VAL A 411 15.12 5.81 -27.26
CA VAL A 411 15.83 6.82 -26.45
C VAL A 411 17.09 7.32 -27.17
N ALA A 412 17.87 6.42 -27.76
CA ALA A 412 19.07 6.79 -28.53
C ALA A 412 18.72 7.64 -29.77
N ALA A 413 17.61 7.34 -30.44
CA ALA A 413 17.09 8.14 -31.55
C ALA A 413 16.65 9.54 -31.11
N THR A 414 15.88 9.62 -30.01
CA THR A 414 15.45 10.89 -29.40
C THR A 414 16.66 11.75 -29.04
N ARG A 415 17.67 11.15 -28.40
CA ARG A 415 18.94 11.81 -28.09
C ARG A 415 19.59 12.40 -29.34
N LEU A 416 19.68 11.64 -30.43
CA LEU A 416 20.30 12.11 -31.66
C LEU A 416 19.57 13.34 -32.24
N LYS A 417 18.23 13.35 -32.21
CA LYS A 417 17.44 14.51 -32.62
C LYS A 417 17.72 15.74 -31.77
N LEU A 418 17.77 15.59 -30.45
CA LEU A 418 18.09 16.71 -29.56
C LEU A 418 19.51 17.25 -29.79
N GLN A 419 20.48 16.37 -30.06
CA GLN A 419 21.85 16.76 -30.41
C GLN A 419 21.91 17.54 -31.73
N GLN A 420 21.14 17.12 -32.74
CA GLN A 420 21.05 17.83 -34.02
C GLN A 420 20.48 19.25 -33.86
N VAL A 421 19.44 19.40 -33.04
CA VAL A 421 18.86 20.72 -32.71
C VAL A 421 19.87 21.59 -31.95
N ALA A 422 20.51 21.02 -30.92
CA ALA A 422 21.49 21.75 -30.11
C ALA A 422 22.74 22.19 -30.90
N ALA A 423 23.10 21.47 -31.96
CA ALA A 423 24.25 21.77 -32.83
C ALA A 423 23.90 22.64 -34.06
N ALA A 424 22.62 22.99 -34.25
CA ALA A 424 22.20 23.82 -35.37
C ALA A 424 22.78 25.25 -35.27
N PRO A 425 22.99 25.96 -36.40
CA PRO A 425 23.42 27.36 -36.38
C PRO A 425 22.46 28.29 -35.61
N ASP A 426 21.16 27.97 -35.68
CA ASP A 426 20.09 28.60 -34.89
C ASP A 426 19.31 27.50 -34.15
N PRO A 427 19.69 27.16 -32.91
CA PRO A 427 19.05 26.11 -32.11
C PRO A 427 17.58 26.39 -31.81
N ASP A 428 17.19 27.65 -31.65
CA ASP A 428 15.84 28.06 -31.29
C ASP A 428 14.88 27.88 -32.49
N ALA A 429 15.32 28.29 -33.68
CA ALA A 429 14.59 28.02 -34.91
C ALA A 429 14.51 26.52 -35.23
N ALA A 430 15.59 25.77 -35.01
CA ALA A 430 15.59 24.32 -35.20
C ALA A 430 14.64 23.61 -34.22
N ALA A 431 14.60 24.03 -32.95
CA ALA A 431 13.69 23.50 -31.94
C ALA A 431 12.23 23.77 -32.33
N ARG A 432 11.91 24.99 -32.80
CA ARG A 432 10.58 25.36 -33.31
C ARG A 432 10.16 24.52 -34.50
N ALA A 433 11.03 24.35 -35.50
CA ALA A 433 10.73 23.55 -36.68
C ALA A 433 10.42 22.08 -36.30
N LEU A 434 11.19 21.50 -35.37
CA LEU A 434 10.97 20.15 -34.89
C LEU A 434 9.66 20.03 -34.10
N ALA A 435 9.36 20.97 -33.20
CA ALA A 435 8.11 21.00 -32.45
C ALA A 435 6.89 21.11 -33.38
N GLN A 436 6.95 22.00 -34.38
CA GLN A 436 5.90 22.16 -35.39
C GLN A 436 5.68 20.88 -36.21
N ALA A 437 6.76 20.21 -36.62
CA ALA A 437 6.64 18.94 -37.32
C ALA A 437 5.89 17.90 -36.47
N VAL A 438 6.19 17.80 -35.17
CA VAL A 438 5.50 16.89 -34.24
C VAL A 438 4.00 17.22 -34.14
N PHE A 439 3.64 18.49 -33.92
CA PHE A 439 2.23 18.89 -33.82
C PHE A 439 1.43 18.69 -35.12
N GLN A 440 2.09 18.79 -36.28
CA GLN A 440 1.46 18.52 -37.57
C GLN A 440 1.40 17.03 -37.93
N GLY A 441 1.78 16.13 -37.02
CA GLY A 441 1.83 14.68 -37.27
C GLY A 441 2.99 14.24 -38.20
N LYS A 442 3.91 15.14 -38.54
CA LYS A 442 5.08 14.89 -39.40
C LYS A 442 6.35 14.52 -38.62
N GLY A 443 6.38 14.80 -37.32
CA GLY A 443 7.48 14.49 -36.40
C GLY A 443 7.32 13.14 -35.70
N GLY A 444 6.85 12.12 -36.43
CA GLY A 444 6.41 10.84 -35.89
C GLY A 444 7.39 10.21 -34.91
N GLU A 445 8.69 10.26 -35.18
CA GLU A 445 9.71 9.55 -34.37
C GLU A 445 9.74 9.97 -32.88
N LEU A 446 9.60 11.26 -32.56
CA LEU A 446 9.58 11.72 -31.16
C LEU A 446 8.25 11.42 -30.47
N ALA A 447 7.13 11.63 -31.17
CA ALA A 447 5.80 11.31 -30.67
C ALA A 447 5.66 9.80 -30.42
N GLU A 448 6.00 8.98 -31.41
CA GLU A 448 5.99 7.52 -31.32
C GLU A 448 6.91 7.00 -30.21
N SER A 449 8.05 7.66 -29.97
CA SER A 449 8.95 7.25 -28.88
C SER A 449 8.31 7.47 -27.52
N ARG A 450 7.59 8.58 -27.34
CA ARG A 450 6.82 8.86 -26.11
C ARG A 450 5.63 7.92 -25.97
N ASP A 451 4.88 7.69 -27.03
CA ASP A 451 3.75 6.76 -27.02
C ASP A 451 4.20 5.35 -26.69
N TYR A 452 5.31 4.90 -27.28
CA TYR A 452 5.91 3.61 -26.96
C TYR A 452 6.32 3.52 -25.49
N ALA A 453 6.91 4.58 -24.92
CA ALA A 453 7.28 4.61 -23.51
C ALA A 453 6.07 4.65 -22.57
N ALA A 454 5.00 5.35 -22.94
CA ALA A 454 3.74 5.35 -22.21
C ALA A 454 3.09 3.96 -22.21
N GLN A 455 3.06 3.29 -23.37
CA GLN A 455 2.57 1.91 -23.48
C GLN A 455 3.42 0.93 -22.67
N LEU A 456 4.74 1.07 -22.71
CA LEU A 456 5.67 0.25 -21.92
C LEU A 456 5.43 0.45 -20.42
N ALA A 457 5.40 1.70 -19.96
CA ALA A 457 5.13 2.03 -18.56
C ALA A 457 3.79 1.46 -18.08
N ALA A 458 2.73 1.59 -18.89
CA ALA A 458 1.40 1.06 -18.57
C ALA A 458 1.39 -0.48 -18.53
N SER A 459 2.17 -1.14 -19.40
CA SER A 459 2.24 -2.61 -19.47
C SER A 459 2.81 -3.27 -18.21
N LEU A 460 3.49 -2.50 -17.36
CA LEU A 460 4.07 -2.98 -16.11
C LEU A 460 3.02 -3.21 -15.00
N GLY A 461 1.85 -2.59 -15.11
CA GLY A 461 0.77 -2.69 -14.12
C GLY A 461 0.95 -1.80 -12.90
N GLU A 462 -0.03 -1.84 -11.99
CA GLU A 462 -0.11 -0.94 -10.81
C GLU A 462 1.06 -1.12 -9.85
N ASP A 463 1.49 -2.37 -9.63
CA ASP A 463 2.61 -2.74 -8.76
C ASP A 463 3.94 -2.04 -9.10
N TRP A 464 4.11 -1.67 -10.37
CA TRP A 464 5.34 -1.09 -10.91
C TRP A 464 5.12 0.31 -11.52
N GLN A 465 3.99 0.96 -11.22
CA GLN A 465 3.61 2.23 -11.82
C GLN A 465 4.65 3.35 -11.60
N GLY A 466 5.22 3.43 -10.39
CA GLY A 466 6.23 4.43 -10.05
C GLY A 466 7.49 4.25 -10.90
N LEU A 467 8.01 3.03 -10.97
CA LEU A 467 9.14 2.68 -11.82
C LEU A 467 8.82 2.91 -13.31
N GLY A 468 7.65 2.48 -13.78
CA GLY A 468 7.19 2.70 -15.15
C GLY A 468 7.22 4.17 -15.55
N ARG A 469 6.61 5.02 -14.72
CA ARG A 469 6.55 6.46 -14.94
C ARG A 469 7.93 7.11 -14.91
N HIS A 470 8.72 6.84 -13.87
CA HIS A 470 9.99 7.54 -13.67
C HIS A 470 11.11 7.03 -14.55
N LEU A 471 11.21 5.73 -14.79
CA LEU A 471 12.31 5.18 -15.57
C LEU A 471 11.97 5.11 -17.05
N PHE A 472 10.73 4.87 -17.47
CA PHE A 472 10.43 4.69 -18.89
C PHE A 472 9.78 5.92 -19.53
N LEU A 473 8.77 6.50 -18.89
CA LEU A 473 8.03 7.62 -19.50
C LEU A 473 8.76 8.97 -19.35
N GLN A 474 9.18 9.31 -18.13
CA GLN A 474 9.72 10.63 -17.80
C GLN A 474 10.95 11.07 -18.63
N PRO A 475 11.93 10.21 -18.98
CA PRO A 475 13.09 10.63 -19.78
C PRO A 475 12.69 11.24 -21.13
N LEU A 476 11.68 10.66 -21.80
CA LEU A 476 11.21 11.12 -23.10
C LEU A 476 10.23 12.28 -22.99
N ASP A 477 9.40 12.32 -21.95
CA ASP A 477 8.55 13.48 -21.66
C ASP A 477 9.37 14.73 -21.32
N GLN A 478 10.43 14.59 -20.53
CA GLN A 478 11.35 15.69 -20.28
C GLN A 478 12.02 16.16 -21.57
N SER A 479 12.46 15.25 -22.42
CA SER A 479 13.06 15.58 -23.72
C SER A 479 12.15 16.48 -24.56
N TRP A 480 10.86 16.16 -24.59
CA TRP A 480 9.85 16.98 -25.23
C TRP A 480 9.67 18.35 -24.55
N HIS A 481 9.59 18.39 -23.22
CA HIS A 481 9.46 19.64 -22.49
C HIS A 481 10.67 20.58 -22.70
N THR A 482 11.89 20.05 -22.62
CA THR A 482 13.13 20.80 -22.82
C THR A 482 13.26 21.31 -24.27
N LEU A 483 12.72 20.59 -25.25
CA LEU A 483 12.63 21.05 -26.64
C LEU A 483 11.60 22.19 -26.81
N LEU A 484 10.45 22.08 -26.15
CA LEU A 484 9.35 23.04 -26.30
C LEU A 484 9.67 24.44 -25.76
N GLN A 485 10.47 24.55 -24.68
CA GLN A 485 10.79 25.86 -24.09
C GLN A 485 11.44 26.85 -25.08
N PRO A 486 12.57 26.53 -25.74
CA PRO A 486 13.17 27.40 -26.75
C PRO A 486 12.28 27.56 -27.99
N ALA A 487 11.53 26.51 -28.38
CA ALA A 487 10.60 26.58 -29.50
C ALA A 487 9.49 27.64 -29.29
N VAL A 488 8.90 27.69 -28.09
CA VAL A 488 7.87 28.67 -27.73
C VAL A 488 8.47 30.09 -27.66
N ALA A 489 9.67 30.24 -27.09
CA ALA A 489 10.36 31.52 -27.07
C ALA A 489 10.63 32.06 -28.49
N SER A 490 11.14 31.20 -29.38
CA SER A 490 11.37 31.50 -30.80
C SER A 490 10.08 31.91 -31.50
N LEU A 491 8.98 31.19 -31.25
CA LEU A 491 7.67 31.46 -31.83
C LEU A 491 7.13 32.84 -31.39
N ASN A 492 7.26 33.19 -30.11
CA ASN A 492 6.87 34.49 -29.59
C ASN A 492 7.68 35.63 -30.22
N GLN A 493 8.99 35.44 -30.40
CA GLN A 493 9.83 36.41 -31.11
C GLN A 493 9.42 36.57 -32.58
N LEU A 494 9.07 35.47 -33.25
CA LEU A 494 8.61 35.52 -34.64
C LEU A 494 7.26 36.22 -34.77
N TRP A 495 6.34 36.02 -33.84
CA TRP A 495 5.06 36.76 -33.78
C TRP A 495 5.29 38.26 -33.59
N ASP A 496 6.17 38.63 -32.67
CA ASP A 496 6.54 40.03 -32.42
C ASP A 496 7.09 40.69 -33.70
N GLN A 497 8.03 40.03 -34.37
CA GLN A 497 8.70 40.56 -35.56
C GLN A 497 7.81 40.57 -36.80
N SER A 498 7.02 39.51 -37.01
CA SER A 498 6.23 39.34 -38.24
C SER A 498 4.88 40.04 -38.19
N ILE A 499 4.30 40.22 -37.00
CA ILE A 499 2.93 40.71 -36.84
C ILE A 499 2.87 41.96 -35.97
N VAL A 500 3.36 41.90 -34.73
CA VAL A 500 3.17 43.00 -33.76
C VAL A 500 3.88 44.28 -34.20
N ARG A 501 5.17 44.20 -34.54
CA ARG A 501 5.93 45.39 -34.96
C ARG A 501 5.42 45.99 -36.28
N PRO A 502 5.15 45.22 -37.34
CA PRO A 502 4.54 45.76 -38.56
C PRO A 502 3.16 46.37 -38.32
N TRP A 503 2.33 45.75 -37.47
CA TRP A 503 1.03 46.30 -37.08
C TRP A 503 1.18 47.66 -36.39
N GLN A 504 2.04 47.74 -35.38
CA GLN A 504 2.31 49.00 -34.67
C GLN A 504 2.86 50.07 -35.59
N ALA A 505 3.80 49.74 -36.48
CA ALA A 505 4.33 50.69 -37.46
C ALA A 505 3.25 51.26 -38.39
N SER A 506 2.23 50.45 -38.71
CA SER A 506 1.13 50.84 -39.61
C SER A 506 0.05 51.68 -38.90
N PHE A 507 -0.24 51.36 -37.64
CA PHE A 507 -1.45 51.84 -36.96
C PHE A 507 -1.23 52.66 -35.67
N ALA A 508 0.00 52.77 -35.18
CA ALA A 508 0.29 53.57 -34.00
C ALA A 508 -0.11 55.05 -34.22
N GLY A 509 -0.81 55.62 -33.23
CA GLY A 509 -1.28 57.01 -33.28
C GLY A 509 -2.39 57.29 -34.30
N ARG A 510 -3.08 56.26 -34.82
CA ARG A 510 -4.16 56.42 -35.81
C ARG A 510 -5.52 55.96 -35.28
N TYR A 511 -6.59 56.63 -35.69
CA TYR A 511 -7.97 56.17 -35.45
C TYR A 511 -8.25 54.90 -36.29
N PRO A 512 -8.96 53.88 -35.77
CA PRO A 512 -9.68 53.83 -34.48
C PRO A 512 -8.87 53.32 -33.28
N PHE A 513 -7.59 52.97 -33.46
CA PHE A 513 -6.78 52.36 -32.40
C PHE A 513 -6.34 53.37 -31.34
N HIS A 514 -6.15 54.62 -31.76
CA HIS A 514 -5.91 55.78 -30.90
C HIS A 514 -6.90 56.89 -31.26
N ARG A 515 -7.24 57.73 -30.28
CA ARG A 515 -7.99 58.95 -30.54
C ARG A 515 -7.08 59.95 -31.25
N SER A 516 -7.20 60.03 -32.57
CA SER A 516 -6.35 60.82 -33.47
C SER A 516 -7.16 61.25 -34.68
N ASP A 517 -6.77 62.36 -35.32
CA ASP A 517 -7.38 62.84 -36.57
C ASP A 517 -6.84 62.08 -37.79
N ALA A 518 -5.76 61.32 -37.63
CA ALA A 518 -5.19 60.50 -38.70
C ALA A 518 -5.85 59.12 -38.71
N ASP A 519 -6.54 58.79 -39.79
CA ASP A 519 -7.17 57.47 -39.96
C ASP A 519 -6.16 56.37 -40.32
N ALA A 520 -6.47 55.15 -39.89
CA ALA A 520 -5.84 53.92 -40.34
C ALA A 520 -6.28 53.59 -41.77
N SER A 521 -5.33 53.12 -42.59
CA SER A 521 -5.60 52.70 -43.97
C SER A 521 -6.34 51.35 -44.00
N LEU A 522 -7.52 51.31 -44.63
CA LEU A 522 -8.29 50.07 -44.83
C LEU A 522 -7.58 49.04 -45.72
N PRO A 523 -6.90 49.43 -46.82
CA PRO A 523 -6.03 48.51 -47.56
C PRO A 523 -4.89 47.93 -46.70
N GLU A 524 -4.28 48.76 -45.84
CA GLU A 524 -3.22 48.30 -44.94
C GLU A 524 -3.76 47.33 -43.88
N LEU A 525 -4.97 47.57 -43.36
CA LEU A 525 -5.69 46.64 -42.50
C LEU A 525 -5.96 45.31 -43.22
N GLY A 526 -6.28 45.38 -44.52
CA GLY A 526 -6.48 44.23 -45.39
C GLY A 526 -5.25 43.34 -45.48
N ARG A 527 -4.04 43.93 -45.57
CA ARG A 527 -2.78 43.17 -45.57
C ARG A 527 -2.65 42.22 -44.36
N PHE A 528 -3.17 42.61 -43.19
CA PHE A 528 -3.14 41.77 -41.99
C PHE A 528 -4.32 40.81 -41.89
N LEU A 529 -5.51 41.27 -42.26
CA LEU A 529 -6.77 40.61 -41.91
C LEU A 529 -7.48 39.96 -43.10
N HIS A 530 -7.00 40.07 -44.34
CA HIS A 530 -7.69 39.47 -45.49
C HIS A 530 -7.90 37.96 -45.28
N PRO A 531 -9.10 37.42 -45.57
CA PRO A 531 -9.38 35.99 -45.38
C PRO A 531 -8.45 35.12 -46.22
N GLY A 532 -7.78 34.16 -45.57
CA GLY A 532 -6.96 33.15 -46.24
C GLY A 532 -5.48 33.52 -46.45
N ASP A 533 -5.17 34.77 -46.80
CA ASP A 533 -3.82 35.24 -47.14
C ASP A 533 -3.34 36.47 -46.35
N GLY A 534 -4.16 37.05 -45.46
CA GLY A 534 -3.71 38.07 -44.54
C GLY A 534 -2.59 37.56 -43.62
N LEU A 535 -1.65 38.44 -43.26
CA LEU A 535 -0.45 38.08 -42.47
C LEU A 535 -0.78 37.31 -41.19
N VAL A 536 -1.85 37.67 -40.48
CA VAL A 536 -2.25 37.00 -39.24
C VAL A 536 -2.70 35.56 -39.50
N GLN A 537 -3.59 35.34 -40.47
CA GLN A 537 -4.06 33.99 -40.79
C GLN A 537 -2.94 33.11 -41.36
N GLN A 538 -2.08 33.67 -42.22
CA GLN A 538 -0.91 32.96 -42.74
C GLN A 538 0.02 32.53 -41.60
N PHE A 539 0.31 33.44 -40.65
CA PHE A 539 1.12 33.11 -39.49
C PHE A 539 0.51 31.96 -38.68
N VAL A 540 -0.77 32.05 -38.34
CA VAL A 540 -1.44 31.01 -37.53
C VAL A 540 -1.43 29.67 -38.26
N ARG A 541 -1.78 29.62 -39.54
CA ARG A 541 -1.79 28.37 -40.32
C ARG A 541 -0.40 27.75 -40.47
N GLN A 542 0.62 28.57 -40.72
CA GLN A 542 1.98 28.08 -40.97
C GLN A 542 2.72 27.73 -39.68
N GLN A 543 2.63 28.61 -38.67
CA GLN A 543 3.44 28.51 -37.45
C GLN A 543 2.72 27.81 -36.29
N LEU A 544 1.39 27.87 -36.25
CA LEU A 544 0.54 27.27 -35.21
C LEU A 544 -0.35 26.13 -35.76
N GLY A 545 -0.11 25.70 -36.99
CA GLY A 545 -0.78 24.54 -37.57
C GLY A 545 -0.50 23.28 -36.76
N GLY A 546 -1.56 22.55 -36.39
CA GLY A 546 -1.49 21.36 -35.53
C GLY A 546 -1.54 21.67 -34.02
N VAL A 547 -1.50 22.94 -33.61
CA VAL A 547 -1.75 23.35 -32.22
C VAL A 547 -2.98 24.24 -32.06
N LEU A 548 -3.36 24.95 -33.11
CA LEU A 548 -4.63 25.66 -33.23
C LEU A 548 -5.40 25.12 -34.43
N GLU A 549 -6.69 24.88 -34.22
CA GLU A 549 -7.63 24.49 -35.26
C GLU A 549 -8.63 25.62 -35.53
N GLN A 550 -8.97 25.81 -36.79
CA GLN A 550 -9.99 26.77 -37.20
C GLN A 550 -11.36 26.08 -37.24
N GLN A 551 -12.26 26.51 -36.37
CA GLN A 551 -13.66 26.09 -36.32
C GLN A 551 -14.55 27.26 -36.75
N GLY A 552 -14.90 27.30 -38.04
CA GLY A 552 -15.60 28.44 -38.63
C GLY A 552 -14.74 29.71 -38.61
N ASP A 553 -15.21 30.74 -37.91
CA ASP A 553 -14.50 32.02 -37.71
C ASP A 553 -13.66 32.07 -36.41
N GLN A 554 -13.60 30.97 -35.66
CA GLN A 554 -12.86 30.89 -34.39
C GLN A 554 -11.66 29.93 -34.47
N TRP A 555 -10.61 30.28 -33.75
CA TRP A 555 -9.42 29.50 -33.49
C TRP A 555 -9.48 28.95 -32.07
N SER A 556 -9.35 27.63 -31.95
CA SER A 556 -9.33 26.92 -30.68
C SER A 556 -8.07 26.05 -30.56
N PRO A 557 -7.47 25.91 -29.36
CA PRO A 557 -6.40 24.95 -29.11
C PRO A 557 -6.80 23.52 -29.44
N ASP A 558 -5.91 22.79 -30.11
CA ASP A 558 -6.03 21.34 -30.24
C ASP A 558 -5.91 20.68 -28.85
N PRO A 559 -6.83 19.75 -28.46
CA PRO A 559 -6.80 19.13 -27.15
C PRO A 559 -5.53 18.35 -26.81
N ALA A 560 -4.87 17.73 -27.79
CA ALA A 560 -3.62 17.00 -27.57
C ALA A 560 -2.45 17.98 -27.38
N ALA A 561 -2.42 19.08 -28.13
CA ALA A 561 -1.43 20.14 -27.97
C ALA A 561 -1.61 20.92 -26.65
N ALA A 562 -2.84 21.16 -26.21
CA ALA A 562 -3.17 21.92 -24.99
C ALA A 562 -2.64 21.28 -23.68
N GLN A 563 -2.33 19.98 -23.71
CA GLN A 563 -1.68 19.30 -22.58
C GLN A 563 -0.19 19.65 -22.46
N ALA A 564 0.46 19.95 -23.59
CA ALA A 564 1.88 20.25 -23.67
C ALA A 564 2.18 21.76 -23.69
N LEU A 565 1.26 22.57 -24.22
CA LEU A 565 1.40 24.00 -24.41
C LEU A 565 0.29 24.76 -23.68
N ARG A 566 0.66 25.88 -23.04
CA ARG A 566 -0.30 26.82 -22.45
C ARG A 566 -0.39 28.06 -23.33
N PHE A 567 -1.57 28.33 -23.87
CA PHE A 567 -1.85 29.54 -24.63
C PHE A 567 -2.24 30.69 -23.69
N ASP A 568 -1.80 31.91 -24.04
CA ASP A 568 -2.34 33.12 -23.43
C ASP A 568 -3.78 33.33 -23.91
N LEU A 569 -4.71 33.46 -22.95
CA LEU A 569 -6.13 33.67 -23.24
C LEU A 569 -6.37 35.02 -23.95
N ASN A 570 -5.58 36.05 -23.66
CA ASN A 570 -5.69 37.34 -24.34
C ASN A 570 -5.30 37.22 -25.80
N PHE A 571 -4.24 36.47 -26.11
CA PHE A 571 -3.84 36.19 -27.48
C PHE A 571 -4.98 35.47 -28.24
N LEU A 572 -5.58 34.43 -27.65
CA LEU A 572 -6.69 33.71 -28.28
C LEU A 572 -7.93 34.60 -28.47
N ASN A 573 -8.27 35.43 -27.49
CA ASN A 573 -9.41 36.34 -27.57
C ASN A 573 -9.24 37.37 -28.68
N GLU A 574 -8.05 37.99 -28.77
CA GLU A 574 -7.76 38.98 -29.81
C GLU A 574 -7.63 38.33 -31.18
N LEU A 575 -7.01 37.15 -31.30
CA LEU A 575 -6.97 36.39 -32.56
C LEU A 575 -8.40 36.11 -33.07
N ASN A 576 -9.29 35.68 -32.18
CA ASN A 576 -10.69 35.43 -32.52
C ASN A 576 -11.46 36.71 -32.86
N ARG A 577 -11.15 37.83 -32.20
CA ARG A 577 -11.71 39.14 -32.55
C ARG A 577 -11.29 39.58 -33.95
N LEU A 578 -10.01 39.44 -34.28
CA LEU A 578 -9.47 39.76 -35.60
C LEU A 578 -10.04 38.84 -36.68
N SER A 579 -10.23 37.55 -36.39
CA SER A 579 -10.86 36.59 -37.30
C SER A 579 -12.32 36.95 -37.60
N ARG A 580 -13.10 37.33 -36.57
CA ARG A 580 -14.48 37.85 -36.78
C ARG A 580 -14.51 39.13 -37.61
N LEU A 581 -13.62 40.08 -37.33
CA LEU A 581 -13.51 41.31 -38.09
C LEU A 581 -13.13 41.04 -39.55
N SER A 582 -12.19 40.11 -39.78
CA SER A 582 -11.80 39.64 -41.10
C SER A 582 -13.01 39.12 -41.88
N SER A 583 -13.79 38.21 -41.29
CA SER A 583 -14.98 37.63 -41.93
C SER A 583 -16.09 38.66 -42.19
N LEU A 584 -16.25 39.67 -41.32
CA LEU A 584 -17.26 40.72 -41.48
C LEU A 584 -16.86 41.76 -42.55
N LEU A 585 -15.64 42.30 -42.46
CA LEU A 585 -15.19 43.42 -43.27
C LEU A 585 -14.82 43.01 -44.69
N TYR A 586 -14.29 41.80 -44.89
CA TYR A 586 -13.73 41.37 -46.18
C TYR A 586 -14.55 40.24 -46.81
N ALA A 587 -15.85 40.12 -46.49
CA ALA A 587 -16.73 39.08 -47.02
C ALA A 587 -16.81 39.08 -48.57
N GLN A 588 -16.57 40.22 -49.22
CA GLN A 588 -16.60 40.40 -50.68
C GLN A 588 -15.20 40.65 -51.29
N GLY A 589 -14.12 40.40 -50.54
CA GLY A 589 -12.73 40.62 -50.97
C GLY A 589 -12.19 42.00 -50.56
N ASP A 590 -12.93 43.07 -50.82
CA ASP A 590 -12.58 44.41 -50.35
C ASP A 590 -13.22 44.76 -49.00
N ALA A 591 -12.62 45.71 -48.28
CA ALA A 591 -13.15 46.19 -47.00
C ALA A 591 -14.49 46.91 -47.22
N GLY A 592 -15.59 46.36 -46.69
CA GLY A 592 -16.90 46.99 -46.79
C GLY A 592 -17.97 46.30 -45.94
N ILE A 593 -18.89 47.10 -45.41
CA ILE A 593 -20.10 46.64 -44.71
C ILE A 593 -21.30 47.32 -45.35
N ARG A 594 -22.36 46.55 -45.59
CA ARG A 594 -23.66 47.09 -46.00
C ARG A 594 -24.60 47.11 -44.81
N PHE A 595 -25.25 48.24 -44.58
CA PHE A 595 -26.24 48.41 -43.54
C PHE A 595 -27.35 49.35 -44.02
N GLU A 596 -28.50 49.27 -43.37
CA GLU A 596 -29.64 50.14 -43.63
C GLU A 596 -29.85 51.09 -42.43
N LEU A 597 -30.20 52.33 -42.72
CA LEU A 597 -30.53 53.32 -41.69
C LEU A 597 -32.03 53.62 -41.74
N LYS A 598 -32.68 53.56 -40.57
CA LYS A 598 -34.07 53.99 -40.41
C LYS A 598 -34.10 55.25 -39.55
N PRO A 599 -34.46 56.42 -40.10
CA PRO A 599 -34.63 57.62 -39.29
C PRO A 599 -35.81 57.43 -38.31
N THR A 600 -35.61 57.86 -37.06
CA THR A 600 -36.65 57.86 -36.03
C THR A 600 -37.19 59.28 -35.83
N ALA A 601 -38.52 59.41 -35.79
CA ALA A 601 -39.17 60.69 -35.55
C ALA A 601 -39.02 61.09 -34.07
N THR A 602 -38.62 62.34 -33.83
CA THR A 602 -38.41 62.89 -32.48
C THR A 602 -39.19 64.19 -32.36
N ILE A 603 -39.92 64.36 -31.25
CA ILE A 603 -40.74 65.54 -30.99
C ILE A 603 -39.85 66.80 -31.02
N GLY A 604 -40.25 67.79 -31.82
CA GLY A 604 -39.53 69.06 -31.97
C GLY A 604 -38.47 69.11 -33.07
N LEU A 605 -38.26 68.03 -33.85
CA LEU A 605 -37.38 68.02 -35.02
C LEU A 605 -38.16 67.89 -36.33
N GLU A 606 -38.01 68.87 -37.23
CA GLU A 606 -38.67 68.89 -38.54
C GLU A 606 -37.90 68.13 -39.64
N LYS A 607 -36.56 68.16 -39.58
CA LYS A 607 -35.67 67.50 -40.56
C LYS A 607 -34.39 67.02 -39.89
N THR A 608 -33.99 65.80 -40.22
CA THR A 608 -32.67 65.25 -39.88
C THR A 608 -31.95 64.91 -41.18
N LEU A 609 -30.72 65.42 -41.35
CA LEU A 609 -29.85 65.10 -42.48
C LEU A 609 -28.60 64.39 -41.95
N LEU A 610 -28.32 63.21 -42.49
CA LEU A 610 -27.09 62.47 -42.25
C LEU A 610 -26.49 62.18 -43.61
N GLN A 611 -25.20 62.48 -43.78
CA GLN A 611 -24.45 62.24 -45.00
C GLN A 611 -23.23 61.37 -44.68
N LEU A 612 -23.05 60.28 -45.42
CA LEU A 612 -21.92 59.34 -45.25
C LEU A 612 -21.33 59.03 -46.62
N ASP A 613 -20.03 59.28 -46.83
CA ASP A 613 -19.34 58.99 -48.09
C ASP A 613 -20.11 59.46 -49.34
N GLN A 614 -20.72 60.65 -49.25
CA GLN A 614 -21.54 61.29 -50.28
C GLN A 614 -22.96 60.73 -50.49
N HIS A 615 -23.41 59.78 -49.65
CA HIS A 615 -24.79 59.26 -49.61
C HIS A 615 -25.65 59.91 -48.54
#